data_AF-A0A445AXG0-F1
#
_entry.id   AF-A0A445AXG0-F1
#
_cell.length_a   1.000
_cell.length_b   1.000
_cell.length_c   1.000
_cell.angle_alpha   90.00
_cell.angle_beta   90.00
_cell.angle_gamma   90.00
#
_symmetry.space_group_name_H-M   'P 1'
#
loop_
_entity.id
_entity.type
_entity.pdbx_description
1 polymer ?
#
loop_
_entity_poly.entity_id
_entity_poly.type
_entity_poly.pdbx_seq_one_letter_code
_entity_poly.pdbx_strand_id
1 'polypeptide(L)' 'MQRAIEMCMPTSIHRWCIWCIMNKIPSKLNGYKRHEEIEQEMSHVVWKSFTKAAFDRNWNNFVTKYGVGGNKSLLVKT' A
#
# COMPACT_ATOMS: atom_id res chain seq x y z
N MET A 1 -5.89 -16.15 2.44
CA MET A 1 -4.89 -16.38 3.51
C MET A 1 -5.23 -15.65 4.80
N GLN A 2 -5.51 -14.34 4.78
CA GLN A 2 -5.81 -13.58 5.99
C GLN A 2 -6.88 -14.21 6.89
N ARG A 3 -8.03 -14.64 6.35
CA ARG A 3 -9.07 -15.35 7.12
C ARG A 3 -8.60 -16.63 7.81
N ALA A 4 -7.71 -17.40 7.18
CA ALA A 4 -7.21 -18.63 7.77
C ALA A 4 -6.22 -18.33 8.92
N ILE A 5 -5.42 -17.28 8.79
CA ILE A 5 -4.49 -16.84 9.84
C ILE A 5 -5.25 -16.27 11.04
N GLU A 6 -6.30 -15.49 10.80
CA GLU A 6 -7.19 -14.98 11.86
C GLU A 6 -7.86 -16.11 12.64
N MET A 7 -8.19 -17.24 11.99
CA MET A 7 -8.76 -18.41 12.66
C MET A 7 -7.72 -19.24 13.43
N CYS A 8 -6.53 -19.44 12.87
CA CYS A 8 -5.50 -20.31 13.48
C CYS A 8 -4.63 -19.58 14.52
N MET A 9 -4.50 -18.25 14.41
CA MET A 9 -3.65 -17.41 15.26
C MET A 9 -4.34 -16.06 15.55
N PRO A 10 -5.40 -16.05 16.40
CA PRO A 10 -6.26 -14.88 16.58
C PRO A 10 -5.58 -13.68 17.25
N THR A 11 -4.48 -13.90 17.97
CA THR A 11 -3.68 -12.83 18.59
C THR A 11 -2.64 -12.22 17.66
N SER A 12 -2.42 -12.82 16.48
CA SER A 12 -1.40 -12.39 15.52
C SER A 12 -1.99 -11.41 14.51
N ILE A 13 -1.40 -10.22 14.42
CA ILE A 13 -1.78 -9.23 13.42
C ILE A 13 -1.06 -9.55 12.11
N HIS A 14 -1.79 -10.10 11.14
CA HIS A 14 -1.27 -10.32 9.79
C HIS A 14 -1.22 -9.00 9.01
N ARG A 15 -0.02 -8.43 8.86
CA ARG A 15 0.23 -7.25 8.02
C ARG A 15 0.80 -7.67 6.67
N TRP A 16 0.46 -6.90 5.64
CA TRP A 16 1.07 -7.07 4.33
C TRP A 16 2.56 -6.71 4.41
N CYS A 17 3.41 -7.58 3.88
CA CYS A 17 4.82 -7.29 3.74
C CYS A 17 5.04 -6.14 2.74
N ILE A 18 6.15 -5.41 2.86
CA ILE A 18 6.46 -4.28 1.95
C ILE A 18 6.43 -4.75 0.49
N TRP A 19 7.07 -5.88 0.18
CA TRP A 19 7.04 -6.48 -1.15
C TRP A 19 5.61 -6.78 -1.62
N CYS A 20 4.77 -7.30 -0.72
CA CYS A 20 3.38 -7.62 -1.00
C CYS A 20 2.58 -6.36 -1.39
N ILE A 21 2.85 -5.23 -0.73
CA ILE A 21 2.26 -3.92 -1.05
C ILE A 21 2.79 -3.42 -2.39
N MET A 22 4.11 -3.45 -2.59
CA MET A 22 4.80 -2.99 -3.79
C MET A 22 4.44 -3.76 -5.06
N ASN A 23 3.97 -5.00 -4.98
CA ASN A 23 3.53 -5.76 -6.16
C ASN A 23 2.02 -5.71 -6.38
N LYS A 24 1.23 -5.64 -5.30
CA LYS A 24 -0.23 -5.76 -5.39
C LYS A 24 -0.93 -4.48 -5.83
N ILE A 25 -0.40 -3.30 -5.49
CA ILE A 25 -0.96 -2.04 -5.96
C ILE A 25 -0.65 -1.84 -7.44
N PRO A 26 0.61 -2.02 -7.89
CA PRO A 26 0.92 -1.89 -9.30
C PRO A 26 0.26 -2.92 -10.21
N SER A 27 0.22 -4.20 -9.83
CA SER A 27 -0.49 -5.22 -10.63
C SER A 27 -1.96 -4.89 -10.92
N LYS A 28 -2.64 -4.13 -10.04
CA LYS A 28 -4.01 -3.63 -10.29
C LYS A 28 -4.06 -2.43 -11.23
N LEU A 29 -2.95 -1.71 -11.35
CA LEU A 29 -2.78 -0.52 -12.17
C LEU A 29 -2.15 -0.82 -13.53
N ASN A 30 -1.73 -2.07 -13.80
CA ASN A 30 -1.06 -2.48 -15.04
C ASN A 30 -1.89 -2.26 -16.33
N GLY A 31 -3.17 -1.87 -16.22
CA GLY A 31 -4.02 -1.43 -17.32
C GLY A 31 -4.13 0.10 -17.49
N TYR A 32 -3.49 0.89 -16.62
CA TYR A 32 -3.50 2.35 -16.69
C TYR A 32 -2.34 2.88 -17.55
N LYS A 33 -2.62 3.86 -18.41
CA LYS A 33 -1.62 4.51 -19.28
C LYS A 33 -0.44 5.16 -18.54
N ARG A 34 -0.57 5.41 -17.23
CA ARG A 34 0.44 6.04 -16.37
C ARG A 34 0.98 5.10 -15.28
N HIS A 35 0.86 3.80 -15.48
CA HIS A 35 1.22 2.79 -14.49
C HIS A 35 2.66 2.93 -13.98
N GLU A 36 3.61 3.13 -14.87
CA GLU A 36 5.04 3.25 -14.56
C GLU A 36 5.35 4.50 -13.70
N GLU A 37 4.70 5.63 -13.97
CA GLU A 37 4.81 6.83 -13.12
C GLU A 37 4.27 6.58 -11.70
N ILE A 38 3.15 5.86 -11.60
CA ILE A 38 2.54 5.53 -10.31
C ILE A 38 3.44 4.58 -9.51
N GLU A 39 4.04 3.59 -10.16
CA GLU A 39 5.00 2.66 -9.55
C GLU A 39 6.23 3.39 -9.00
N GLN A 40 6.81 4.29 -9.79
CA GLN A 40 7.98 5.06 -9.39
C GLN A 40 7.68 5.97 -8.19
N GLU A 41 6.55 6.67 -8.20
CA GLU A 41 6.16 7.56 -7.09
C GLU A 41 5.80 6.77 -5.84
N MET A 42 5.13 5.62 -5.99
CA MET A 42 4.85 4.71 -4.88
C MET A 42 6.16 4.19 -4.24
N SER A 43 7.12 3.78 -5.07
CA SER A 43 8.44 3.34 -4.62
C SER A 43 9.15 4.46 -3.85
N HIS A 44 9.09 5.70 -4.36
CA HIS A 44 9.65 6.84 -3.66
C HIS A 44 9.00 7.05 -2.29
N VAL A 45 7.67 7.06 -2.22
CA VAL A 45 6.91 7.26 -0.97
C VAL A 45 7.26 6.20 0.08
N VAL A 46 7.37 4.94 -0.33
CA VAL A 46 7.66 3.81 0.56
C VAL A 46 9.12 3.83 1.02
N TRP A 47 10.08 4.02 0.11
CA TRP A 47 11.51 3.86 0.41
C TRP A 47 12.22 5.13 0.87
N LYS A 48 11.69 6.32 0.58
CA LYS A 48 12.30 7.60 0.98
C LYS A 48 11.69 8.21 2.23
N SER A 49 10.72 7.54 2.85
CA SER A 49 10.10 7.99 4.09
C SER A 49 10.74 7.30 5.29
N PHE A 50 11.70 7.97 5.92
CA PHE A 50 12.45 7.42 7.07
C PHE A 50 11.73 7.58 8.42
N THR A 51 10.67 8.37 8.47
CA THR A 51 9.85 8.56 9.68
C THR A 51 8.39 8.24 9.38
N LYS A 52 7.66 7.76 10.40
CA LYS A 52 6.23 7.50 10.30
C LYS A 52 5.46 8.73 9.80
N ALA A 53 5.78 9.91 10.32
CA ALA A 53 5.13 11.16 9.93
C ALA A 53 5.38 11.52 8.46
N ALA A 54 6.62 11.34 7.96
CA ALA A 54 6.94 11.55 6.56
C ALA A 54 6.20 10.56 5.67
N PHE A 55 6.15 9.27 6.08
CA PHE A 55 5.43 8.24 5.36
C PHE A 55 3.94 8.56 5.29
N ASP A 56 3.27 8.81 6.41
CA ASP A 56 1.83 9.08 6.46
C ASP A 56 1.45 10.29 5.58
N ARG A 57 2.26 11.36 5.61
CA ARG A 57 2.05 12.55 4.78
C ARG A 57 2.24 12.24 3.29
N ASN A 58 3.36 11.62 2.92
CA ASN A 58 3.69 11.32 1.53
C ASN A 58 2.71 10.30 0.93
N TRP A 59 2.28 9.32 1.74
CA TRP A 59 1.28 8.33 1.38
C TRP A 59 -0.09 8.94 1.16
N ASN A 60 -0.56 9.82 2.06
CA ASN A 60 -1.83 10.52 1.87
C ASN A 60 -1.84 11.38 0.61
N ASN A 61 -0.72 12.07 0.31
CA ASN A 61 -0.57 12.83 -0.92
C ASN A 61 -0.65 11.93 -2.17
N PHE A 62 0.06 10.79 -2.15
CA PHE A 62 0.04 9.80 -3.23
C PHE A 62 -1.37 9.24 -3.47
N VAL A 63 -2.05 8.81 -2.41
CA VAL A 63 -3.41 8.25 -2.48
C VAL A 63 -4.40 9.26 -3.02
N THR A 64 -4.27 10.53 -2.63
CA THR A 64 -5.11 11.63 -3.11
C THR A 64 -4.86 11.93 -4.59
N LYS A 65 -3.58 12.01 -4.99
CA LYS A 65 -3.16 12.31 -6.36
C LYS A 65 -3.67 11.29 -7.38
N TYR A 66 -3.68 10.01 -7.01
CA TYR A 66 -4.05 8.92 -7.91
C TYR A 66 -5.43 8.31 -7.64
N GLY A 67 -6.20 8.86 -6.68
CA GLY A 67 -7.55 8.38 -6.37
C GLY A 67 -7.60 6.93 -5.86
N VAL A 68 -6.48 6.39 -5.37
CA VAL A 68 -6.35 4.97 -4.98
C VAL A 68 -7.09 4.66 -3.67
N GLY A 69 -7.58 5.69 -2.96
CA GLY A 69 -8.20 5.62 -1.64
C GLY A 69 -9.59 4.95 -1.59
N GLY A 70 -10.24 4.76 -2.73
CA GLY A 70 -11.57 4.11 -2.80
C GLY A 70 -11.57 2.62 -2.49
N ASN A 71 -10.40 1.96 -2.50
CA ASN A 71 -10.29 0.57 -2.13
C ASN A 71 -10.10 0.44 -0.62
N LYS A 72 -11.16 0.06 0.10
CA LYS A 72 -11.12 -0.33 1.54
C LYS A 72 -9.98 -1.32 1.87
N SER A 73 -9.41 -2.02 0.88
CA SER A 73 -8.27 -2.93 1.02
C SER A 73 -6.89 -2.27 1.16
N LEU A 74 -6.75 -0.96 0.95
CA LEU A 74 -5.46 -0.24 0.97
C LEU A 74 -5.29 0.69 2.18
N LEU A 75 -6.34 0.84 2.99
CA LEU A 75 -6.23 1.50 4.29
C LEU A 75 -5.42 0.58 5.20
N VAL A 76 -4.12 0.84 5.30
CA VAL A 76 -3.31 0.37 6.43
C VAL A 76 -3.93 1.01 7.65
N LYS A 77 -4.79 0.28 8.36
CA LYS A 77 -5.24 0.69 9.68
C LYS A 77 -3.99 0.83 10.55
N THR A 78 -3.69 2.07 10.89
CA THR A 78 -2.69 2.48 11.87
C THR A 78 -3.03 1.85 13.20
#